data_AF-A0A8C6SEF0-F1
#
_entry.id   AF-A0A8C6SEF0-F1
#
_cell.length_a   1.000
_cell.length_b   1.000
_cell.length_c   1.000
_cell.angle_alpha   90.00
_cell.angle_beta   90.00
_cell.angle_gamma   90.00
#
_symmetry.space_group_name_H-M   'P 1'
#
loop_
_entity.id
_entity.type
_entity.pdbx_description
1 polymer ?
#
loop_
_entity_poly.entity_id
_entity_poly.type
_entity_poly.pdbx_seq_one_letter_code
_entity_poly.pdbx_strand_id
1 'polypeptide(L)'
;MLLNSQLLYFLFISGRTYEDAKSYCREMVPWIGLEIANKRMWHWSLPGHTVDYTNWREGNPQENDTDACGAMDESGKWFEIDCNTKRSFVCHSNHMFVAANKTWRNAQNHCRNISTDLVRILSAEENEAVRKISQNSWIGLFKDPWKWSDGSNSSFRYWRDRNLVLIRQNFTWIEAIIFCRSHYIDLVHISTEDVQKEVAEKVKNATTPHVWIGLKYICSSNIWFWTKSSSGCYQNWAPQQGSERNYTCGVTGAIEATGRQQWVGLPQTEKLNFICYACTG
;
A
#
# COMPACT_ATOMS: atom_id res chain seq x y z
N MET A 1 18.15 -7.86 4.51
CA MET A 1 18.24 -6.53 5.15
C MET A 1 17.01 -6.35 6.03
N LEU A 2 16.89 -6.99 7.20
CA LEU A 2 17.61 -6.73 8.47
C LEU A 2 17.57 -5.25 8.84
N LEU A 3 16.62 -4.90 9.73
CA LEU A 3 16.58 -3.61 10.42
C LEU A 3 17.80 -3.54 11.35
N ASN A 4 18.52 -2.44 11.24
CA ASN A 4 19.89 -2.31 11.70
C ASN A 4 19.96 -2.24 13.24
N SER A 5 20.85 -3.05 13.81
CA SER A 5 21.17 -3.14 15.24
C SER A 5 21.71 -1.84 15.86
N GLN A 6 22.05 -0.84 15.03
CA GLN A 6 22.63 0.43 15.47
C GLN A 6 21.65 1.36 16.20
N LEU A 7 20.35 1.33 15.91
CA LEU A 7 19.39 2.24 16.57
C LEU A 7 19.10 1.81 18.02
N LEU A 8 19.06 0.50 18.28
CA LEU A 8 18.99 -0.07 19.63
C LEU A 8 20.26 0.23 20.44
N TYR A 9 21.42 0.25 19.79
CA TYR A 9 22.70 0.61 20.41
C TYR A 9 22.74 2.11 20.80
N PHE A 10 22.13 2.99 20.00
CA PHE A 10 22.09 4.44 20.26
C PHE A 10 21.19 4.82 21.44
N LEU A 11 20.09 4.08 21.63
CA LEU A 11 19.19 4.27 22.77
C LEU A 11 19.79 3.74 24.09
N PHE A 12 20.57 2.66 24.05
CA PHE A 12 21.21 2.08 25.24
C PHE A 12 22.42 2.88 25.77
N ILE A 13 23.18 3.58 24.91
CA ILE A 13 24.40 4.31 25.32
C ILE A 13 24.10 5.73 25.81
N SER A 14 22.97 6.33 25.42
CA SER A 14 22.71 7.76 25.68
C SER A 14 21.89 8.07 26.94
N GLY A 15 21.50 7.06 27.74
CA GLY A 15 20.78 7.27 29.00
C GLY A 15 19.43 7.99 28.86
N ARG A 16 18.83 7.93 27.66
CA ARG A 16 17.59 8.64 27.33
C ARG A 16 16.34 7.79 27.59
N THR A 17 15.29 8.47 28.02
CA THR A 17 14.02 7.90 28.47
C THR A 17 13.06 7.61 27.30
N TYR A 18 12.01 6.85 27.57
CA TYR A 18 10.88 6.63 26.64
C TYR A 18 10.24 7.94 26.14
N GLU A 19 10.25 9.00 26.96
CA GLU A 19 9.69 10.30 26.56
C GLU A 19 10.59 11.08 25.59
N ASP A 20 11.91 10.83 25.62
CA ASP A 20 12.84 11.38 24.64
C ASP A 20 12.62 10.75 23.25
N ALA A 21 12.25 9.45 23.20
CA ALA A 21 11.84 8.78 21.97
C ALA A 21 10.50 9.33 21.42
N LYS A 22 9.56 9.71 22.30
CA LYS A 22 8.27 10.32 21.94
C LYS A 22 8.43 11.74 21.38
N SER A 23 9.39 12.51 21.90
CA SER A 23 9.83 13.81 21.35
C SER A 23 10.49 13.64 19.97
N TYR A 24 11.36 12.65 19.79
CA TYR A 24 11.96 12.32 18.49
C TYR A 24 10.91 11.96 17.42
N CYS A 25 9.80 11.31 17.81
CA CYS A 25 8.69 10.99 16.91
C CYS A 25 7.89 12.21 16.42
N ARG A 26 7.98 13.39 17.07
CA ARG A 26 7.33 14.62 16.61
C ARG A 26 8.12 15.34 15.51
N GLU A 27 9.43 15.13 15.43
CA GLU A 27 10.32 15.96 14.60
C GLU A 27 11.04 15.21 13.47
N MET A 28 10.88 13.89 13.34
CA MET A 28 11.37 13.17 12.16
C MET A 28 10.26 12.38 11.50
N VAL A 29 9.45 13.07 10.70
CA VAL A 29 9.01 12.47 9.45
C VAL A 29 10.21 12.64 8.51
N PRO A 30 11.01 11.59 8.22
CA PRO A 30 12.01 11.70 7.18
C PRO A 30 11.28 12.02 5.88
N TRP A 31 11.35 13.28 5.48
CA TRP A 31 10.82 13.71 4.20
C TRP A 31 11.74 13.13 3.14
N ILE A 32 11.22 12.13 2.42
CA ILE A 32 11.99 11.43 1.38
C ILE A 32 12.07 12.23 0.08
N GLY A 33 11.50 13.44 0.03
CA GLY A 33 11.49 14.28 -1.16
C GLY A 33 10.21 14.19 -1.99
N LEU A 34 9.13 13.57 -1.51
CA LEU A 34 7.88 13.50 -2.28
C LEU A 34 6.94 14.66 -1.94
N GLU A 35 6.50 15.39 -2.97
CA GLU A 35 5.62 16.55 -2.86
C GLU A 35 4.38 16.39 -3.74
N ILE A 36 3.27 16.99 -3.32
CA ILE A 36 2.08 17.15 -4.17
C ILE A 36 2.33 18.36 -5.07
N ALA A 37 2.29 18.15 -6.39
CA ALA A 37 2.32 19.21 -7.38
C ALA A 37 0.95 19.91 -7.46
N ASN A 38 0.97 21.19 -7.82
CA ASN A 38 -0.26 21.97 -8.06
C ASN A 38 -1.07 21.49 -9.27
N LYS A 39 -0.52 20.57 -10.07
CA LYS A 39 -1.14 19.98 -11.25
C LYS A 39 -0.67 18.53 -11.36
N ARG A 40 -1.59 17.59 -11.58
CA ARG A 40 -1.23 16.22 -11.93
C ARG A 40 -0.42 16.17 -13.22
N MET A 41 0.61 15.32 -13.21
CA MET A 41 1.50 15.11 -14.35
C MET A 41 1.35 13.70 -14.88
N TRP A 42 1.75 13.51 -16.13
CA TRP A 42 1.76 12.21 -16.77
C TRP A 42 3.06 11.48 -16.49
N HIS A 43 2.95 10.20 -16.13
CA HIS A 43 4.07 9.34 -15.82
C HIS A 43 3.95 8.00 -16.53
N TRP A 44 5.09 7.43 -16.92
CA TRP A 44 5.16 6.02 -17.30
C TRP A 44 5.18 5.15 -16.05
N SER A 45 4.45 4.05 -16.08
CA SER A 45 4.43 2.98 -15.06
C SER A 45 5.76 2.26 -14.95
N LEU A 46 6.49 2.16 -16.05
CA LEU A 46 7.88 1.71 -16.04
C LEU A 46 8.79 2.87 -15.59
N PRO A 47 9.60 2.70 -14.52
CA PRO A 47 10.38 3.79 -13.94
C PRO A 47 11.54 4.24 -14.83
N GLY A 48 12.07 5.44 -14.54
CA GLY A 48 13.29 5.95 -15.16
C GLY A 48 13.12 6.69 -16.48
N HIS A 49 11.88 6.98 -16.89
CA HIS A 49 11.60 7.62 -18.18
C HIS A 49 10.60 8.76 -18.05
N THR A 50 10.93 9.92 -18.62
CA THR A 50 10.06 11.10 -18.76
C THR A 50 9.06 10.92 -19.91
N VAL A 51 7.97 11.68 -19.88
CA VAL A 51 6.95 11.70 -20.95
C VAL A 51 7.31 12.80 -21.95
N ASP A 52 8.40 12.59 -22.69
CA ASP A 52 8.91 13.58 -23.66
C ASP A 52 8.25 13.43 -25.04
N TYR A 53 8.04 12.18 -25.46
CA TYR A 53 7.27 11.86 -26.66
C TYR A 53 5.80 11.70 -26.29
N THR A 54 4.91 12.31 -27.08
CA THR A 54 3.47 12.15 -26.94
C THR A 54 2.77 12.00 -28.28
N ASN A 55 1.70 11.21 -28.30
CA ASN A 55 0.84 11.07 -29.48
C ASN A 55 -0.64 11.23 -29.10
N TRP A 56 -0.96 12.27 -28.33
CA TRP A 56 -2.31 12.53 -27.87
C TRP A 56 -3.30 12.73 -29.02
N ARG A 57 -4.52 12.25 -28.81
CA ARG A 57 -5.70 12.57 -29.61
C ARG A 57 -6.08 14.04 -29.38
N GLU A 58 -6.70 14.64 -30.38
CA GLU A 58 -7.28 15.98 -30.27
C GLU A 58 -8.20 16.11 -29.04
N GLY A 59 -8.00 17.17 -28.25
CA GLY A 59 -8.69 17.39 -26.97
C GLY A 59 -8.11 16.64 -25.77
N ASN A 60 -6.98 15.95 -25.92
CA ASN A 60 -6.21 15.33 -24.83
C ASN A 60 -4.75 15.84 -24.84
N PRO A 61 -4.06 15.86 -23.69
CA PRO A 61 -4.59 15.59 -22.35
C PRO A 61 -5.57 16.69 -21.91
N GLN A 62 -6.55 16.33 -21.08
CA GLN A 62 -7.49 17.27 -20.50
C GLN A 62 -6.79 18.10 -19.42
N GLU A 63 -7.09 19.40 -19.37
CA GLU A 63 -6.49 20.32 -18.39
C GLU A 63 -7.03 20.15 -16.96
N ASN A 64 -7.99 19.26 -16.75
CA ASN A 64 -8.55 18.97 -15.44
C ASN A 64 -7.56 18.24 -14.52
N ASP A 65 -7.84 18.31 -13.22
CA ASP A 65 -7.04 17.68 -12.16
C ASP A 65 -7.65 16.35 -11.68
N THR A 66 -8.28 15.60 -12.59
CA THR A 66 -8.84 14.28 -12.29
C THR A 66 -7.78 13.19 -12.48
N ASP A 67 -7.92 12.07 -11.75
CA ASP A 67 -7.15 10.88 -12.06
C ASP A 67 -7.56 10.34 -13.42
N ALA A 68 -6.56 9.91 -14.18
CA ALA A 68 -6.78 9.34 -15.50
C ALA A 68 -5.66 8.38 -15.84
N CYS A 69 -6.00 7.39 -16.66
CA CYS A 69 -5.06 6.46 -17.23
C CYS A 69 -5.06 6.62 -18.75
N GLY A 70 -3.88 6.44 -19.35
CA GLY A 70 -3.71 6.58 -20.80
C GLY A 70 -4.03 5.27 -21.52
N ALA A 71 -4.84 5.37 -22.56
CA ALA A 71 -5.09 4.29 -23.50
C ALA A 71 -4.75 4.75 -24.93
N MET A 72 -4.43 3.79 -25.80
CA MET A 72 -4.21 4.00 -27.22
C MET A 72 -5.43 3.50 -28.02
N ASP A 73 -5.91 4.31 -28.95
CA ASP A 73 -6.96 3.93 -29.91
C ASP A 73 -6.42 3.30 -31.20
N GLU A 74 -7.31 2.92 -32.11
CA GLU A 74 -6.99 2.24 -33.37
C GLU A 74 -6.14 3.08 -34.34
N SER A 75 -6.19 4.40 -34.19
CA SER A 75 -5.37 5.34 -34.95
C SER A 75 -3.97 5.50 -34.36
N GLY A 76 -3.71 4.86 -33.21
CA GLY A 76 -2.47 4.96 -32.47
C GLY A 76 -2.40 6.22 -31.59
N LYS A 77 -3.51 6.96 -31.45
CA LYS A 77 -3.60 8.18 -30.66
C LYS A 77 -3.93 7.86 -29.20
N TRP A 78 -3.37 8.65 -28.29
CA TRP A 78 -3.52 8.45 -26.85
C TRP A 78 -4.65 9.29 -26.30
N PHE A 79 -5.42 8.76 -25.37
CA PHE A 79 -6.52 9.50 -24.74
C PHE A 79 -6.63 9.19 -23.25
N GLU A 80 -7.20 10.15 -22.52
CA GLU A 80 -7.50 10.02 -21.10
C GLU A 80 -8.78 9.22 -20.89
N ILE A 81 -8.76 8.32 -19.91
CA ILE A 81 -9.93 7.55 -19.52
C ILE A 81 -9.84 7.10 -18.07
N ASP A 82 -11.00 6.87 -17.44
CA ASP A 82 -11.13 6.31 -16.09
C ASP A 82 -10.35 5.00 -15.97
N CYS A 83 -9.40 4.97 -15.02
CA CYS A 83 -8.52 3.86 -14.73
C CYS A 83 -9.24 2.55 -14.37
N ASN A 84 -10.50 2.63 -13.94
CA ASN A 84 -11.35 1.48 -13.60
C ASN A 84 -12.07 0.88 -14.81
N THR A 85 -11.96 1.50 -15.98
CA THR A 85 -12.48 0.92 -17.23
C THR A 85 -11.78 -0.41 -17.51
N LYS A 86 -12.51 -1.42 -17.98
CA LYS A 86 -11.90 -2.70 -18.36
C LYS A 86 -11.54 -2.69 -19.84
N ARG A 87 -10.26 -2.91 -20.17
CA ARG A 87 -9.75 -2.98 -21.55
C ARG A 87 -8.67 -4.04 -21.68
N SER A 88 -8.39 -4.44 -22.92
CA SER A 88 -7.14 -5.11 -23.28
C SER A 88 -5.94 -4.19 -23.04
N PHE A 89 -4.74 -4.75 -23.05
CA PHE A 89 -3.54 -4.04 -22.66
C PHE A 89 -2.29 -4.60 -23.32
N VAL A 90 -1.24 -3.78 -23.41
CA VAL A 90 0.03 -4.17 -24.01
C VAL A 90 1.13 -4.14 -22.95
N CYS A 91 1.84 -5.26 -22.78
CA CYS A 91 3.00 -5.36 -21.89
C CYS A 91 4.28 -4.97 -22.64
N HIS A 92 5.25 -4.41 -21.92
CA HIS A 92 6.50 -3.88 -22.47
C HIS A 92 7.36 -4.93 -23.19
N SER A 93 7.49 -6.15 -22.65
CA SER A 93 8.35 -7.18 -23.24
C SER A 93 7.84 -7.58 -24.63
N ASN A 94 8.60 -7.23 -25.66
CA ASN A 94 8.29 -7.43 -27.09
C ASN A 94 6.91 -6.94 -27.53
N HIS A 95 6.37 -5.91 -26.87
CA HIS A 95 5.02 -5.40 -27.13
C HIS A 95 3.96 -6.52 -27.09
N MET A 96 3.95 -7.33 -26.04
CA MET A 96 3.00 -8.43 -25.91
C MET A 96 1.57 -7.90 -25.70
N PHE A 97 0.69 -8.15 -26.67
CA PHE A 97 -0.73 -7.84 -26.56
C PHE A 97 -1.48 -8.88 -25.72
N VAL A 98 -2.30 -8.41 -24.78
CA VAL A 98 -3.13 -9.24 -23.91
C VAL A 98 -4.59 -8.84 -24.08
N ALA A 99 -5.38 -9.73 -24.68
CA ALA A 99 -6.81 -9.52 -24.98
C ALA A 99 -7.75 -9.61 -23.76
N ALA A 100 -7.22 -9.57 -22.53
CA ALA A 100 -8.02 -9.69 -21.32
C ALA A 100 -8.56 -8.32 -20.88
N ASN A 101 -9.85 -8.25 -20.54
CA ASN A 101 -10.50 -7.03 -20.08
C ASN A 101 -10.22 -6.75 -18.59
N LYS A 102 -9.19 -5.94 -18.31
CA LYS A 102 -8.76 -5.58 -16.94
C LYS A 102 -8.77 -4.06 -16.74
N THR A 103 -8.95 -3.64 -15.49
CA THR A 103 -8.68 -2.25 -15.07
C THR A 103 -7.21 -1.92 -15.29
N TRP A 104 -6.84 -0.65 -15.43
CA TRP A 104 -5.46 -0.25 -15.70
C TRP A 104 -4.49 -0.84 -14.66
N ARG A 105 -4.87 -0.78 -13.38
CA ARG A 105 -4.07 -1.35 -12.29
C ARG A 105 -3.93 -2.87 -12.38
N ASN A 106 -5.01 -3.58 -12.67
CA ASN A 106 -4.97 -5.03 -12.81
C ASN A 106 -4.20 -5.47 -14.07
N ALA A 107 -4.24 -4.68 -15.14
CA ALA A 107 -3.43 -4.87 -16.34
C ALA A 107 -1.93 -4.68 -16.04
N GLN A 108 -1.59 -3.61 -15.30
CA GLN A 108 -0.22 -3.34 -14.84
C GLN A 108 0.33 -4.48 -13.99
N ASN A 109 -0.43 -4.91 -12.97
CA ASN A 109 -0.05 -6.04 -12.12
C ASN A 109 0.14 -7.32 -12.92
N HIS A 110 -0.72 -7.56 -13.92
CA HIS A 110 -0.59 -8.70 -14.80
C HIS A 110 0.74 -8.64 -15.59
N CYS A 111 1.05 -7.52 -16.24
CA CYS A 111 2.31 -7.37 -16.97
C CYS A 111 3.55 -7.49 -16.08
N ARG A 112 3.51 -6.95 -14.86
CA ARG A 112 4.57 -7.06 -13.84
C ARG A 112 4.78 -8.49 -13.35
N ASN A 113 3.72 -9.30 -13.30
CA ASN A 113 3.80 -10.69 -12.86
C ASN A 113 4.41 -11.63 -13.92
N ILE A 114 4.27 -11.29 -15.20
CA ILE A 114 4.70 -12.16 -16.32
C ILE A 114 5.94 -11.66 -17.06
N SER A 115 6.20 -10.35 -17.03
CA SER A 115 7.23 -9.72 -17.86
C SER A 115 7.93 -8.57 -17.14
N THR A 116 7.50 -7.33 -17.36
CA THR A 116 8.13 -6.12 -16.80
C THR A 116 7.08 -5.14 -16.32
N ASP A 117 6.34 -4.52 -17.23
CA ASP A 117 5.28 -3.55 -16.93
C ASP A 117 4.39 -3.38 -18.17
N LEU A 118 3.38 -2.53 -18.09
CA LEU A 118 2.70 -2.01 -19.28
C LEU A 118 3.69 -1.28 -20.20
N VAL A 119 3.38 -1.27 -21.49
CA VAL A 119 4.25 -0.65 -22.50
C VAL A 119 4.45 0.85 -22.23
N ARG A 120 5.70 1.30 -22.28
CA ARG A 120 6.01 2.73 -22.42
C ARG A 120 6.30 3.02 -23.89
N ILE A 121 6.00 4.22 -24.36
CA ILE A 121 6.21 4.59 -25.77
C ILE A 121 7.03 5.87 -25.81
N LEU A 122 8.26 5.79 -26.29
CA LEU A 122 9.22 6.90 -26.30
C LEU A 122 9.50 7.46 -27.70
N SER A 123 8.96 6.86 -28.76
CA SER A 123 9.13 7.35 -30.13
C SER A 123 7.95 7.04 -31.04
N ALA A 124 7.91 7.70 -32.19
CA ALA A 124 6.88 7.47 -33.21
C ALA A 124 6.94 6.05 -33.81
N GLU A 125 8.15 5.50 -33.95
CA GLU A 125 8.37 4.14 -34.44
C GLU A 125 7.83 3.10 -33.45
N GLU A 126 8.07 3.30 -32.15
CA GLU A 126 7.51 2.44 -31.08
C GLU A 126 5.99 2.57 -31.03
N ASN A 127 5.45 3.79 -31.17
CA ASN A 127 4.01 4.02 -31.24
C ASN A 127 3.35 3.24 -32.38
N GLU A 128 3.97 3.28 -33.56
CA GLU A 128 3.49 2.57 -34.75
C GLU A 128 3.58 1.05 -34.59
N ALA A 129 4.63 0.55 -33.93
CA ALA A 129 4.75 -0.87 -33.59
C ALA A 129 3.62 -1.34 -32.66
N VAL A 130 3.32 -0.57 -31.61
CA VAL A 130 2.23 -0.87 -30.66
C VAL A 130 0.85 -0.76 -31.33
N ARG A 131 0.64 0.22 -32.21
CA ARG A 131 -0.61 0.39 -32.96
C ARG A 131 -0.93 -0.83 -33.84
N LYS A 132 0.08 -1.42 -34.48
CA LYS A 132 -0.11 -2.57 -35.39
C LYS A 132 -0.59 -3.84 -34.68
N ILE A 133 -0.28 -4.00 -33.40
CA ILE A 133 -0.61 -5.20 -32.62
C ILE A 133 -1.88 -5.04 -31.76
N SER A 134 -2.35 -3.80 -31.58
CA SER A 134 -3.41 -3.48 -30.63
C SER A 134 -4.23 -2.28 -31.11
N GLN A 135 -5.56 -2.45 -31.18
CA GLN A 135 -6.47 -1.43 -31.73
C GLN A 135 -7.26 -0.65 -30.66
N ASN A 136 -7.21 -1.04 -29.38
CA ASN A 136 -7.79 -0.26 -28.28
C ASN A 136 -7.32 -0.78 -26.91
N SER A 137 -6.21 -0.27 -26.39
CA SER A 137 -5.59 -0.90 -25.21
C SER A 137 -4.99 0.07 -24.23
N TRP A 138 -4.90 -0.39 -22.98
CA TRP A 138 -4.08 0.27 -21.99
C TRP A 138 -2.61 0.32 -22.43
N ILE A 139 -2.03 1.50 -22.28
CA ILE A 139 -0.60 1.74 -22.28
C ILE A 139 -0.16 2.10 -20.86
N GLY A 140 1.13 2.09 -20.60
CA GLY A 140 1.70 2.28 -19.27
C GLY A 140 1.61 3.70 -18.73
N LEU A 141 0.75 4.56 -19.27
CA LEU A 141 0.68 5.97 -18.94
C LEU A 141 -0.39 6.22 -17.87
N PHE A 142 -0.08 7.00 -16.83
CA PHE A 142 -1.03 7.35 -15.76
C PHE A 142 -0.79 8.77 -15.23
N LYS A 143 -1.85 9.40 -14.72
CA LYS A 143 -1.87 10.81 -14.26
C LYS A 143 -1.83 10.87 -12.73
N ASP A 144 -0.80 11.53 -12.18
CA ASP A 144 -0.47 11.49 -10.75
C ASP A 144 -0.05 12.87 -10.21
N PRO A 145 -0.49 13.28 -9.01
CA PRO A 145 -0.12 14.58 -8.46
C PRO A 145 1.24 14.57 -7.76
N TRP A 146 1.89 13.42 -7.57
CA TRP A 146 3.10 13.33 -6.75
C TRP A 146 4.37 13.51 -7.58
N LYS A 147 5.14 14.54 -7.26
CA LYS A 147 6.47 14.82 -7.82
C LYS A 147 7.55 14.60 -6.76
N TRP A 148 8.78 14.29 -7.19
CA TRP A 148 9.92 14.40 -6.29
C TRP A 148 10.47 15.82 -6.30
N SER A 149 10.95 16.27 -5.16
CA SER A 149 11.51 17.60 -4.93
C SER A 149 12.81 17.83 -5.69
N ASP A 150 13.54 16.76 -6.00
CA ASP A 150 14.71 16.77 -6.87
C ASP A 150 14.35 16.76 -8.36
N GLY A 151 13.04 16.76 -8.69
CA GLY A 151 12.54 16.69 -10.05
C GLY A 151 12.66 15.31 -10.70
N SER A 152 13.15 14.29 -9.98
CA SER A 152 13.27 12.94 -10.50
C SER A 152 11.91 12.33 -10.80
N ASN A 153 11.86 11.50 -11.85
CA ASN A 153 10.65 10.80 -12.23
C ASN A 153 10.56 9.46 -11.51
N SER A 154 9.40 9.14 -10.93
CA SER A 154 9.16 7.84 -10.31
C SER A 154 7.80 7.30 -10.69
N SER A 155 7.81 6.01 -11.00
CA SER A 155 6.60 5.27 -11.33
C SER A 155 6.07 4.43 -10.17
N PHE A 156 6.68 4.55 -8.98
CA PHE A 156 6.22 3.85 -7.78
C PHE A 156 5.00 4.56 -7.22
N ARG A 157 3.83 4.20 -7.76
CA ARG A 157 2.52 4.61 -7.27
C ARG A 157 1.66 3.38 -7.08
N TYR A 158 0.56 3.57 -6.35
CA TYR A 158 -0.32 2.51 -5.88
C TYR A 158 0.44 1.58 -4.91
N TRP A 159 0.66 2.07 -3.69
CA TRP A 159 0.97 1.25 -2.52
C TRP A 159 0.08 0.02 -2.55
N ARG A 160 0.64 -1.20 -2.46
CA ARG A 160 -0.06 -2.49 -2.63
C ARG A 160 -1.52 -2.32 -2.26
N ASP A 161 -2.43 -2.55 -3.22
CA ASP A 161 -3.86 -2.66 -2.94
C ASP A 161 -3.99 -3.59 -1.73
N ARG A 162 -4.31 -2.99 -0.59
CA ARG A 162 -4.25 -3.66 0.71
C ARG A 162 -5.49 -4.52 0.78
N ASN A 163 -5.40 -5.76 0.32
CA ASN A 163 -6.48 -6.69 0.55
C ASN A 163 -6.43 -7.15 2.01
N LEU A 164 -7.40 -6.74 2.81
CA LEU A 164 -7.58 -7.28 4.15
C LEU A 164 -8.62 -8.40 4.13
N VAL A 165 -8.33 -9.53 4.78
CA VAL A 165 -9.25 -10.66 4.90
C VAL A 165 -9.48 -10.97 6.36
N LEU A 166 -10.74 -10.93 6.79
CA LEU A 166 -11.17 -11.38 8.11
C LEU A 166 -11.29 -12.90 8.12
N ILE A 167 -10.60 -13.55 9.05
CA ILE A 167 -10.66 -14.99 9.27
C ILE A 167 -11.54 -15.27 10.49
N ARG A 168 -12.66 -15.94 10.27
CA ARG A 168 -13.66 -16.28 11.31
C ARG A 168 -13.33 -17.56 12.10
N GLN A 169 -12.04 -17.86 12.26
CA GLN A 169 -11.57 -18.97 13.10
C GLN A 169 -11.08 -18.43 14.44
N ASN A 170 -11.23 -19.21 15.51
CA ASN A 170 -10.89 -18.76 16.86
C ASN A 170 -9.52 -19.28 17.26
N PHE A 171 -8.48 -18.46 17.07
CA PHE A 171 -7.09 -18.81 17.33
C PHE A 171 -6.49 -17.94 18.43
N THR A 172 -5.52 -18.48 19.15
CA THR A 172 -4.60 -17.68 19.98
C THR A 172 -3.80 -16.73 19.09
N TRP A 173 -3.22 -15.69 19.66
CA TRP A 173 -2.49 -14.72 18.86
C TRP A 173 -1.31 -15.35 18.09
N ILE A 174 -0.62 -16.34 18.70
CA ILE A 174 0.49 -17.07 18.07
C ILE A 174 -0.02 -17.98 16.94
N GLU A 175 -1.14 -18.67 17.13
CA GLU A 175 -1.74 -19.48 16.05
C GLU A 175 -2.20 -18.60 14.89
N ALA A 176 -2.81 -17.44 15.18
CA ALA A 176 -3.29 -16.49 14.18
C ALA A 176 -2.16 -15.92 13.32
N ILE A 177 -1.04 -15.50 13.92
CA ILE A 177 0.11 -14.99 13.16
C ILE A 177 0.76 -16.07 12.28
N ILE A 178 0.89 -17.30 12.80
CA ILE A 178 1.41 -18.44 12.03
C ILE A 178 0.49 -18.72 10.84
N PHE A 179 -0.82 -18.71 11.07
CA PHE A 179 -1.80 -18.94 10.02
C PHE A 179 -1.74 -17.87 8.93
N CYS A 180 -1.75 -16.58 9.31
CA CYS A 180 -1.65 -15.48 8.34
C CYS A 180 -0.35 -15.57 7.53
N ARG A 181 0.78 -15.92 8.13
CA ARG A 181 2.07 -16.03 7.42
C ARG A 181 2.16 -17.25 6.50
N SER A 182 1.34 -18.27 6.74
CA SER A 182 1.33 -19.50 5.94
C SER A 182 0.36 -19.42 4.76
N HIS A 183 -0.76 -18.70 4.90
CA HIS A 183 -1.82 -18.64 3.88
C HIS A 183 -1.98 -17.26 3.24
N TYR A 184 -1.42 -16.24 3.87
CA TYR A 184 -1.53 -14.83 3.50
C TYR A 184 -0.16 -14.15 3.68
N ILE A 185 -0.13 -12.83 3.86
CA ILE A 185 1.12 -12.08 4.05
C ILE A 185 1.51 -12.05 5.53
N ASP A 186 0.68 -11.43 6.38
CA ASP A 186 0.88 -11.34 7.83
C ASP A 186 -0.42 -10.88 8.51
N LEU A 187 -0.46 -10.85 9.84
CA LEU A 187 -1.49 -10.11 10.57
C LEU A 187 -1.48 -8.62 10.17
N VAL A 188 -2.64 -7.96 10.24
CA VAL A 188 -2.73 -6.54 9.89
C VAL A 188 -1.86 -5.67 10.80
N HIS A 189 -1.15 -4.73 10.20
CA HIS A 189 -0.53 -3.59 10.88
C HIS A 189 -1.34 -2.35 10.49
N ILE A 190 -1.73 -1.54 11.48
CA ILE A 190 -2.58 -0.37 11.27
C ILE A 190 -1.72 0.87 11.46
N SER A 191 -1.12 1.35 10.37
CA SER A 191 -0.16 2.46 10.40
C SER A 191 -0.75 3.81 9.98
N THR A 192 -2.00 3.85 9.49
CA THR A 192 -2.68 5.05 9.03
C THR A 192 -4.18 5.00 9.35
N GLU A 193 -4.83 6.16 9.33
CA GLU A 193 -6.28 6.29 9.53
C GLU A 193 -7.09 5.53 8.46
N ASP A 194 -6.64 5.51 7.21
CA ASP A 194 -7.32 4.76 6.15
C ASP A 194 -7.35 3.26 6.42
N VAL A 195 -6.23 2.70 6.90
CA VAL A 195 -6.17 1.28 7.28
C VAL A 195 -7.08 1.02 8.48
N GLN A 196 -7.12 1.94 9.44
CA GLN A 196 -8.03 1.82 10.58
C GLN A 196 -9.49 1.76 10.14
N LYS A 197 -9.92 2.64 9.22
CA LYS A 197 -11.29 2.66 8.69
C LYS A 197 -11.63 1.35 7.98
N GLU A 198 -10.73 0.83 7.15
CA GLU A 198 -10.96 -0.42 6.43
C GLU A 198 -11.05 -1.63 7.37
N VAL A 199 -10.15 -1.72 8.35
CA VAL A 199 -10.20 -2.76 9.39
C VAL A 199 -11.51 -2.64 10.17
N ALA A 200 -11.90 -1.43 10.57
CA ALA A 200 -13.13 -1.19 11.34
C ALA A 200 -14.38 -1.70 10.61
N GLU A 201 -14.48 -1.53 9.29
CA GLU A 201 -15.58 -2.10 8.51
C GLU A 201 -15.56 -3.62 8.45
N LYS A 202 -14.36 -4.23 8.33
CA LYS A 202 -14.22 -5.68 8.25
C LYS A 202 -14.53 -6.36 9.57
N VAL A 203 -14.09 -5.81 10.70
CA VAL A 203 -14.25 -6.46 12.02
C VAL A 203 -15.69 -6.49 12.52
N LYS A 204 -16.58 -5.63 12.00
CA LYS A 204 -18.04 -5.71 12.26
C LYS A 204 -18.63 -7.08 11.87
N ASN A 205 -18.00 -7.75 10.92
CA ASN A 205 -18.40 -9.08 10.44
C ASN A 205 -17.78 -10.23 11.25
N ALA A 206 -17.05 -9.96 12.33
CA ALA A 206 -16.47 -10.99 13.20
C ALA A 206 -17.51 -11.61 14.11
N THR A 207 -17.25 -12.86 14.53
CA THR A 207 -18.10 -13.57 15.50
C THR A 207 -17.60 -13.41 16.94
N THR A 208 -16.36 -12.97 17.11
CA THR A 208 -15.76 -12.70 18.43
C THR A 208 -15.86 -11.21 18.75
N PRO A 209 -15.99 -10.82 20.03
CA PRO A 209 -16.12 -9.41 20.43
C PRO A 209 -14.87 -8.57 20.12
N HIS A 210 -13.73 -9.24 19.92
CA HIS A 210 -12.46 -8.63 19.54
C HIS A 210 -11.84 -9.43 18.40
N VAL A 211 -10.96 -8.78 17.62
CA VAL A 211 -10.25 -9.39 16.50
C VAL A 211 -8.75 -9.15 16.66
N TRP A 212 -7.93 -10.20 16.52
CA TRP A 212 -6.47 -10.05 16.60
C TRP A 212 -5.92 -9.21 15.45
N ILE A 213 -5.01 -8.31 15.82
CA ILE A 213 -4.19 -7.51 14.92
C ILE A 213 -2.72 -7.80 15.21
N GLY A 214 -1.84 -7.37 14.31
CA GLY A 214 -0.40 -7.67 14.35
C GLY A 214 0.37 -6.90 15.40
N LEU A 215 -0.25 -6.46 16.49
CA LEU A 215 0.34 -5.64 17.54
C LEU A 215 0.72 -6.52 18.74
N LYS A 216 1.94 -6.39 19.24
CA LYS A 216 2.45 -7.19 20.36
C LYS A 216 3.12 -6.31 21.41
N TYR A 217 2.94 -6.66 22.68
CA TYR A 217 3.57 -5.96 23.79
C TYR A 217 4.85 -6.68 24.24
N ILE A 218 5.91 -5.91 24.48
CA ILE A 218 7.18 -6.38 25.07
C ILE A 218 7.26 -5.84 26.49
N CYS A 219 6.97 -6.70 27.47
CA CYS A 219 6.95 -6.32 28.88
C CYS A 219 8.33 -5.92 29.44
N SER A 220 9.44 -6.46 28.91
CA SER A 220 10.79 -6.09 29.35
C SER A 220 11.17 -4.64 29.04
N SER A 221 10.49 -4.03 28.08
CA SER A 221 10.78 -2.67 27.61
C SER A 221 9.55 -1.76 27.67
N ASN A 222 8.41 -2.27 28.17
CA ASN A 222 7.12 -1.57 28.21
C ASN A 222 6.72 -0.93 26.86
N ILE A 223 6.93 -1.64 25.74
CA ILE A 223 6.64 -1.12 24.40
C ILE A 223 5.67 -2.00 23.63
N TRP A 224 4.82 -1.34 22.83
CA TRP A 224 4.00 -1.96 21.81
C TRP A 224 4.68 -1.87 20.46
N PHE A 225 4.66 -2.95 19.68
CA PHE A 225 5.24 -2.98 18.34
C PHE A 225 4.40 -3.78 17.36
N TRP A 226 4.44 -3.37 16.09
CA TRP A 226 3.83 -4.12 14.99
C TRP A 226 4.76 -5.24 14.51
N THR A 227 4.18 -6.41 14.26
CA THR A 227 4.86 -7.63 13.79
C THR A 227 5.57 -7.47 12.45
N LYS A 228 5.02 -6.60 11.58
CA LYS A 228 5.71 -6.08 10.41
C LYS A 228 6.17 -4.67 10.77
N SER A 229 7.49 -4.45 10.73
CA SER A 229 8.12 -3.18 11.11
C SER A 229 7.72 -2.04 10.17
N SER A 230 6.54 -1.47 10.39
CA SER A 230 6.14 -0.18 9.85
C SER A 230 6.35 0.87 10.94
N SER A 231 7.24 1.83 10.67
CA SER A 231 7.36 3.09 11.40
C SER A 231 6.09 3.92 11.16
N GLY A 232 5.03 3.65 11.93
CA GLY A 232 3.78 4.39 11.89
C GLY A 232 3.48 5.00 13.24
N CYS A 233 3.33 6.32 13.30
CA CYS A 233 2.97 7.06 14.52
C CYS A 233 1.46 7.03 14.82
N TYR A 234 0.65 6.47 13.92
CA TYR A 234 -0.79 6.38 14.09
C TYR A 234 -1.17 5.49 15.29
N GLN A 235 -2.09 5.98 16.12
CA GLN A 235 -2.63 5.23 17.25
C GLN A 235 -4.13 5.44 17.40
N ASN A 236 -4.88 4.36 17.72
CA ASN A 236 -6.31 4.43 18.00
C ASN A 236 -6.70 3.55 19.19
N TRP A 237 -6.03 3.74 20.33
CA TRP A 237 -6.30 3.01 21.56
C TRP A 237 -7.66 3.35 22.17
N ALA A 238 -8.29 2.37 22.81
CA ALA A 238 -9.45 2.63 23.65
C ALA A 238 -9.03 3.44 24.90
N PRO A 239 -9.97 4.13 25.59
CA PRO A 239 -9.65 4.86 26.81
C PRO A 239 -8.92 3.97 27.82
N GLN A 240 -7.84 4.49 28.42
CA GLN A 240 -7.00 3.77 29.40
C GLN A 240 -6.29 2.51 28.83
N GLN A 241 -6.07 2.45 27.52
CA GLN A 241 -5.24 1.44 26.86
C GLN A 241 -3.98 2.08 26.24
N GLY A 242 -3.16 1.29 25.55
CA GLY A 242 -1.93 1.74 24.92
C GLY A 242 -0.79 2.04 25.89
N SER A 243 0.13 2.91 25.49
CA SER A 243 1.40 3.14 26.20
C SER A 243 1.27 3.75 27.60
N GLU A 244 0.11 4.29 27.95
CA GLU A 244 -0.14 4.89 29.26
C GLU A 244 -0.48 3.85 30.34
N ARG A 245 -0.70 2.59 29.93
CA ARG A 245 -1.03 1.48 30.81
C ARG A 245 0.14 0.52 30.93
N ASN A 246 0.41 0.07 32.16
CA ASN A 246 1.35 -1.02 32.42
C ASN A 246 0.65 -2.36 32.21
N TYR A 247 1.18 -3.21 31.33
CA TYR A 247 0.63 -4.54 31.05
C TYR A 247 1.53 -5.62 31.60
N THR A 248 0.93 -6.77 31.93
CA THR A 248 1.69 -7.98 32.22
C THR A 248 2.28 -8.59 30.94
N CYS A 249 3.27 -9.45 31.10
CA CYS A 249 3.79 -10.23 29.98
C CYS A 249 2.69 -11.12 29.36
N GLY A 250 2.78 -11.35 28.06
CA GLY A 250 1.80 -12.18 27.33
C GLY A 250 0.54 -11.42 26.91
N VAL A 251 0.58 -10.10 26.85
CA VAL A 251 -0.49 -9.27 26.27
C VAL A 251 -0.21 -8.99 24.79
N THR A 252 -1.25 -9.07 23.98
CA THR A 252 -1.25 -8.81 22.53
C THR A 252 -2.39 -7.89 22.15
N GLY A 253 -2.27 -7.20 21.03
CA GLY A 253 -3.22 -6.19 20.61
C GLY A 253 -4.37 -6.79 19.82
N ALA A 254 -5.58 -6.36 20.14
CA ALA A 254 -6.80 -6.64 19.40
C ALA A 254 -7.54 -5.33 19.10
N ILE A 255 -8.47 -5.40 18.16
CA ILE A 255 -9.44 -4.33 17.90
C ILE A 255 -10.83 -4.80 18.32
N GLU A 256 -11.62 -3.90 18.92
CA GLU A 256 -13.02 -4.17 19.22
C GLU A 256 -13.82 -4.43 17.94
N ALA A 257 -14.52 -5.56 17.84
CA ALA A 257 -15.40 -5.87 16.71
C ALA A 257 -16.70 -5.06 16.78
N THR A 258 -17.16 -4.80 18.01
CA THR A 258 -18.36 -4.05 18.36
C THR A 258 -18.00 -2.80 19.14
N GLY A 259 -18.74 -1.71 19.01
CA GLY A 259 -18.45 -0.46 19.72
C GLY A 259 -17.63 0.51 18.88
N ARG A 260 -16.54 1.06 19.44
CA ARG A 260 -15.76 2.16 18.82
C ARG A 260 -14.64 1.67 17.88
N GLN A 261 -14.48 0.36 17.72
CA GLN A 261 -13.40 -0.27 16.96
C GLN A 261 -12.01 0.25 17.37
N GLN A 262 -11.78 0.42 18.67
CA GLN A 262 -10.51 0.90 19.19
C GLN A 262 -9.62 -0.27 19.59
N TRP A 263 -8.31 0.00 19.73
CA TRP A 263 -7.32 -1.01 20.09
C TRP A 263 -7.31 -1.26 21.59
N VAL A 264 -7.19 -2.53 21.96
CA VAL A 264 -7.14 -3.00 23.34
C VAL A 264 -6.01 -4.03 23.51
N GLY A 265 -5.45 -4.13 24.71
CA GLY A 265 -4.56 -5.23 25.07
C GLY A 265 -5.33 -6.38 25.70
N LEU A 266 -5.16 -7.59 25.16
CA LEU A 266 -5.76 -8.82 25.69
C LEU A 266 -4.71 -9.91 25.90
N PRO A 267 -4.93 -10.88 26.81
CA PRO A 267 -4.03 -12.02 26.98
C PRO A 267 -3.89 -12.82 25.67
N GLN A 268 -2.65 -13.16 25.28
CA GLN A 268 -2.34 -13.87 24.05
C GLN A 268 -2.97 -15.28 23.97
N THR A 269 -3.42 -15.80 25.12
CA THR A 269 -4.11 -17.09 25.29
C THR A 269 -5.57 -17.04 24.87
N GLU A 270 -6.17 -15.85 24.74
CA GLU A 270 -7.54 -15.70 24.24
C GLU A 270 -7.66 -16.22 22.80
N LYS A 271 -8.81 -16.82 22.48
CA LYS A 271 -9.09 -17.32 21.13
C LYS A 271 -10.06 -16.40 20.39
N LEU A 272 -9.55 -15.66 19.42
CA LEU A 272 -10.30 -14.64 18.69
C LEU A 272 -10.25 -14.89 17.18
N ASN A 273 -11.21 -14.32 16.45
CA ASN A 273 -11.06 -14.06 15.02
C ASN A 273 -9.85 -13.13 14.78
N PHE A 274 -9.35 -13.09 13.56
CA PHE A 274 -8.15 -12.33 13.24
C PHE A 274 -8.17 -11.86 11.79
N ILE A 275 -7.42 -10.80 11.49
CA ILE A 275 -7.42 -10.19 10.16
C ILE A 275 -6.00 -10.21 9.57
N CYS A 276 -5.89 -10.73 8.36
CA CYS A 276 -4.62 -10.85 7.64
C CYS A 276 -4.57 -9.85 6.47
N TYR A 277 -3.36 -9.43 6.10
CA TYR A 277 -3.09 -8.91 4.77
C TYR A 277 -3.03 -10.06 3.77
N ALA A 278 -3.79 -9.98 2.69
CA ALA A 278 -3.77 -10.90 1.57
C ALA A 278 -3.09 -10.26 0.34
N CYS A 279 -2.62 -11.11 -0.57
CA CYS A 279 -2.22 -10.67 -1.90
C CYS A 279 -3.47 -10.27 -2.71
N THR A 280 -3.33 -9.30 -3.62
CA THR A 280 -4.32 -9.09 -4.67
C THR A 280 -4.32 -10.27 -5.64
N GLY A 281 -5.51 -10.76 -5.98
CA GLY A 281 -5.74 -11.69 -7.09
C GLY A 281 -6.03 -10.96 -8.39
#